data_AF-A0A7L9S8N5-F1
#
_entry.id   AF-A0A7L9S8N5-F1
#
_cell.length_a   1.000
_cell.length_b   1.000
_cell.length_c   1.000
_cell.angle_alpha   90.00
_cell.angle_beta   90.00
_cell.angle_gamma   90.00
#
_symmetry.space_group_name_H-M   'P 1'
#
loop_
_entity.id
_entity.type
_entity.pdbx_description
1 polymer ?
#
loop_
_entity_poly.entity_id
_entity_poly.type
_entity_poly.pdbx_seq_one_letter_code
_entity_poly.pdbx_strand_id
1 'polypeptide(L)'
;MSPERIQTSALILLGLLPATILLLFSFIPLGINIIFIFDDEFDFSFAMLLPCIGALLGYVGLVASVFRFHISNTLKTVFLAIGIIAVLFVAYDGLSDLAKPYNLWLRYWYGYFYLCPVIVAVYLIVRNLKDREIVT
;
A
#
# COMPACT_ATOMS: atom_id res chain seq x y z
N MET A 1 17.88 23.61 4.82
CA MET A 1 17.23 22.34 5.21
C MET A 1 18.26 21.24 5.18
N SER A 2 18.27 20.30 6.13
CA SER A 2 19.18 19.14 6.06
C SER A 2 18.74 18.18 4.94
N PRO A 3 19.68 17.46 4.29
CA PRO A 3 19.36 16.49 3.24
C PRO A 3 18.35 15.42 3.67
N GLU A 4 18.44 14.97 4.93
CA GLU A 4 17.50 14.00 5.51
C GLU A 4 16.05 14.51 5.58
N ARG A 5 15.86 15.80 5.85
CA ARG A 5 14.51 16.41 5.86
C ARG A 5 13.92 16.43 4.46
N ILE A 6 14.72 16.72 3.44
CA ILE A 6 14.27 16.75 2.04
C ILE A 6 13.88 15.34 1.59
N GLN A 7 14.69 14.33 1.91
CA GLN A 7 14.38 12.93 1.60
C GLN A 7 13.10 12.45 2.29
N THR A 8 12.90 12.82 3.56
CA THR A 8 11.70 12.44 4.31
C THR A 8 10.45 13.09 3.73
N SER A 9 10.49 14.39 3.42
CA SER A 9 9.38 15.09 2.75
C SER A 9 9.08 14.51 1.38
N ALA A 10 10.10 14.14 0.61
CA ALA A 10 9.91 13.46 -0.68
C ALA A 10 9.25 12.09 -0.50
N LEU A 11 9.66 11.28 0.48
CA LEU A 11 9.03 9.98 0.77
C LEU A 11 7.56 10.12 1.20
N ILE A 12 7.24 11.15 1.99
CA ILE A 12 5.87 11.47 2.41
C ILE A 12 5.01 11.83 1.19
N LEU A 13 5.49 12.73 0.33
CA LEU A 13 4.74 13.19 -0.85
C LEU A 13 4.61 12.10 -1.92
N LEU A 14 5.67 11.32 -2.12
CA LEU A 14 5.75 10.31 -3.18
C LEU A 14 5.00 9.03 -2.80
N GLY A 15 5.17 8.51 -1.58
CA GLY A 15 4.60 7.19 -1.21
C GLY A 15 3.45 7.26 -0.23
N LEU A 16 3.58 8.08 0.81
CA LEU A 16 2.61 8.09 1.91
C LEU A 16 1.27 8.67 1.49
N LEU A 17 1.26 9.81 0.79
CA LEU A 17 0.02 10.43 0.31
C LEU A 17 -0.84 9.50 -0.57
N PRO A 18 -0.31 8.91 -1.67
CA PRO A 18 -1.10 7.98 -2.48
C PRO A 18 -1.49 6.71 -1.72
N ALA A 19 -0.63 6.18 -0.84
CA ALA A 19 -0.96 5.03 -0.01
C ALA A 19 -2.10 5.31 0.99
N THR A 20 -2.11 6.48 1.62
CA THR A 20 -3.22 6.91 2.50
C THR A 20 -4.52 7.02 1.72
N ILE A 21 -4.48 7.62 0.52
CA ILE A 21 -5.67 7.76 -0.33
C ILE A 21 -6.20 6.38 -0.77
N LEU A 22 -5.33 5.48 -1.23
CA LEU A 22 -5.72 4.11 -1.57
C LEU A 22 -6.29 3.36 -0.36
N LEU A 23 -5.70 3.53 0.82
CA LEU A 23 -6.20 2.93 2.04
C LEU A 23 -7.60 3.44 2.39
N LEU A 24 -7.84 4.75 2.32
CA LEU A 24 -9.16 5.35 2.52
C LEU A 24 -10.19 4.78 1.52
N PHE A 25 -9.81 4.65 0.25
CA PHE A 25 -10.67 4.02 -0.74
C PHE A 25 -10.89 2.52 -0.47
N SER A 26 -9.94 1.82 0.15
CA SER A 26 -10.09 0.40 0.54
C SER A 26 -10.98 0.19 1.77
N PHE A 27 -11.17 1.22 2.60
CA PHE A 27 -12.06 1.16 3.76
C PHE A 27 -13.55 1.23 3.39
N ILE A 28 -13.89 1.83 2.25
CA ILE A 28 -15.26 1.84 1.73
C ILE A 28 -15.73 0.40 1.43
N PRO A 29 -15.06 -0.39 0.58
CA PRO A 29 -15.43 -1.78 0.36
C PRO A 29 -15.26 -2.61 1.62
N LEU A 30 -14.32 -2.31 2.53
CA LEU A 30 -14.25 -3.00 3.83
C LEU A 30 -15.51 -2.77 4.67
N GLY A 31 -15.97 -1.53 4.80
CA GLY A 31 -17.18 -1.18 5.54
C GLY A 31 -18.43 -1.81 4.93
N ILE A 32 -18.53 -1.77 3.60
CA ILE A 32 -19.61 -2.43 2.84
C ILE A 32 -19.58 -3.95 3.08
N ASN A 33 -18.41 -4.58 2.95
CA ASN A 33 -18.22 -6.00 3.20
C ASN A 33 -18.62 -6.38 4.64
N ILE A 34 -18.21 -5.60 5.66
CA ILE A 34 -18.60 -5.85 7.06
C ILE A 34 -20.11 -5.80 7.27
N ILE A 35 -20.82 -4.89 6.60
CA ILE A 35 -22.28 -4.79 6.67
C ILE A 35 -22.93 -6.06 6.07
N PHE A 36 -22.40 -6.55 4.95
CA PHE A 36 -22.91 -7.76 4.27
C PHE A 36 -22.53 -9.09 4.95
N ILE A 37 -21.61 -9.10 5.94
CA ILE A 37 -21.34 -10.32 6.75
C ILE A 37 -22.60 -10.81 7.48
N PHE A 38 -23.52 -9.89 7.78
CA PHE A 38 -24.77 -10.19 8.48
C PHE A 38 -25.95 -10.38 7.52
N ASP A 39 -25.70 -10.42 6.22
CA ASP A 39 -26.71 -10.64 5.18
C ASP A 39 -26.57 -12.05 4.61
N ASP A 40 -27.55 -12.89 4.91
CA ASP A 40 -27.59 -14.32 4.55
C ASP A 40 -27.63 -14.55 3.03
N GLU A 41 -27.91 -13.51 2.24
CA GLU A 41 -27.95 -13.56 0.78
C GLU A 41 -26.59 -13.32 0.10
N PHE A 42 -25.59 -12.81 0.84
CA PHE A 42 -24.29 -12.47 0.27
C PHE A 42 -23.24 -13.56 0.57
N ASP A 43 -22.69 -14.14 -0.49
CA ASP A 43 -21.63 -15.15 -0.39
C ASP A 43 -20.31 -14.47 0.01
N PHE A 44 -20.13 -14.30 1.32
CA PHE A 44 -19.00 -13.61 1.90
C PHE A 44 -17.73 -14.46 1.81
N SER A 45 -16.90 -14.22 0.80
CA SER A 45 -15.61 -14.92 0.70
C SER A 45 -14.49 -14.16 1.43
N PHE A 46 -13.78 -14.86 2.32
CA PHE A 46 -12.58 -14.37 3.02
C PHE A 46 -11.53 -13.76 2.05
N ALA A 47 -11.52 -14.21 0.80
CA ALA A 47 -10.68 -13.68 -0.27
C ALA A 47 -10.93 -12.19 -0.57
N MET A 48 -12.15 -11.67 -0.35
CA MET A 48 -12.48 -10.25 -0.57
C MET A 48 -11.96 -9.33 0.54
N LEU A 49 -11.74 -9.85 1.75
CA LEU A 49 -11.16 -9.10 2.87
C LEU A 49 -9.63 -9.01 2.81
N LEU A 50 -9.00 -10.01 2.18
CA LEU A 50 -7.54 -10.15 2.15
C LEU A 50 -6.82 -8.92 1.56
N PRO A 51 -7.28 -8.29 0.45
CA PRO A 51 -6.65 -7.08 -0.08
C PRO A 51 -6.76 -5.88 0.88
N CYS A 52 -7.90 -5.72 1.57
CA CYS A 52 -8.09 -4.63 2.53
C CYS A 52 -7.18 -4.79 3.76
N ILE A 53 -7.11 -6.00 4.32
CA ILE A 53 -6.19 -6.30 5.44
C ILE A 53 -4.73 -6.12 4.98
N GLY A 54 -4.40 -6.58 3.77
CA GLY A 54 -3.07 -6.43 3.21
C GLY A 54 -2.67 -4.98 2.98
N ALA A 55 -3.60 -4.15 2.48
CA ALA A 55 -3.40 -2.70 2.32
C ALA A 55 -3.18 -2.00 3.67
N LEU A 56 -3.94 -2.38 4.70
CA LEU A 56 -3.78 -1.86 6.06
C LEU A 56 -2.41 -2.22 6.64
N LEU A 57 -1.99 -3.48 6.55
CA LEU A 57 -0.67 -3.93 7.00
C LEU A 57 0.45 -3.21 6.24
N GLY A 58 0.32 -3.10 4.91
CA GLY A 58 1.21 -2.30 4.06
C GLY A 58 1.38 -0.87 4.55
N TYR A 59 0.27 -0.20 4.85
CA TYR A 59 0.26 1.16 5.37
C TYR A 59 0.94 1.27 6.73
N VAL A 60 0.68 0.35 7.66
CA VAL A 60 1.37 0.31 8.97
C VAL A 60 2.88 0.16 8.78
N GLY A 61 3.32 -0.72 7.89
CA GLY A 61 4.74 -0.90 7.56
C GLY A 61 5.38 0.37 6.98
N LEU A 62 4.65 1.07 6.11
CA LEU A 62 5.07 2.34 5.51
C LEU A 62 5.23 3.45 6.57
N VAL A 63 4.19 3.68 7.37
CA VAL A 63 4.21 4.69 8.46
C VAL A 63 5.31 4.38 9.46
N ALA A 64 5.43 3.13 9.90
CA ALA A 64 6.45 2.71 10.85
C ALA A 64 7.88 2.92 10.32
N SER A 65 8.09 2.77 9.01
CA SER A 65 9.39 2.99 8.37
C SER A 65 9.69 4.48 8.18
N VAL A 66 8.70 5.28 7.77
CA VAL A 66 8.85 6.74 7.57
C VAL A 66 9.07 7.47 8.90
N PHE A 67 8.26 7.17 9.92
CA PHE A 67 8.33 7.83 11.23
C PHE A 67 9.22 7.11 12.25
N ARG A 68 9.91 6.04 11.83
CA ARG A 68 10.85 5.27 12.66
C ARG A 68 10.23 4.77 13.98
N PHE A 69 9.01 4.24 13.94
CA PHE A 69 8.38 3.64 15.11
C PHE A 69 9.18 2.42 15.62
N HIS A 70 9.00 2.11 16.91
CA HIS A 70 9.62 0.98 17.62
C HIS A 70 9.00 -0.36 17.22
N ILE A 71 9.11 -0.70 15.93
CA ILE A 71 8.76 -1.99 15.36
C ILE A 71 10.03 -2.56 14.72
N SER A 72 10.25 -3.87 14.84
CA SER A 72 11.44 -4.51 14.28
C SER A 72 11.52 -4.31 12.76
N ASN A 73 12.74 -4.22 12.22
CA ASN A 73 12.95 -4.07 10.78
C ASN A 73 12.39 -5.26 9.99
N THR A 74 12.37 -6.46 10.59
CA THR A 74 11.72 -7.65 10.03
C THR A 74 10.21 -7.45 9.87
N LEU A 75 9.51 -7.00 10.93
CA LEU A 75 8.07 -6.76 10.87
C LEU A 75 7.73 -5.65 9.87
N LYS A 76 8.50 -4.55 9.85
CA LYS A 76 8.35 -3.48 8.85
C LYS A 76 8.44 -4.03 7.43
N THR A 77 9.44 -4.87 7.17
CA THR A 77 9.68 -5.49 5.86
C THR A 77 8.53 -6.42 5.46
N VAL A 78 8.06 -7.27 6.37
CA VAL A 78 6.92 -8.17 6.14
C VAL A 78 5.65 -7.38 5.83
N PHE A 79 5.35 -6.36 6.62
CA PHE A 79 4.19 -5.49 6.41
C PHE A 79 4.24 -4.78 5.06
N LEU A 80 5.38 -4.20 4.69
CA LEU A 80 5.59 -3.58 3.39
C LEU A 80 5.41 -4.58 2.23
N ALA A 81 5.92 -5.81 2.37
CA ALA A 81 5.77 -6.85 1.34
C ALA A 81 4.31 -7.28 1.16
N ILE A 82 3.57 -7.46 2.26
CA ILE A 82 2.12 -7.75 2.22
C ILE A 82 1.37 -6.60 1.52
N GLY A 83 1.74 -5.35 1.82
CA GLY A 83 1.18 -4.17 1.15
C GLY A 83 1.41 -4.18 -0.36
N ILE A 84 2.62 -4.51 -0.81
CA ILE A 84 2.93 -4.63 -2.24
C ILE A 84 2.05 -5.69 -2.90
N ILE A 85 1.91 -6.86 -2.30
CA ILE A 85 1.08 -7.94 -2.85
C ILE A 85 -0.39 -7.50 -2.96
N ALA A 86 -0.93 -6.84 -1.94
CA ALA A 86 -2.30 -6.34 -1.96
C ALA A 86 -2.52 -5.28 -3.05
N VAL A 87 -1.58 -4.33 -3.18
CA VAL A 87 -1.64 -3.29 -4.22
C VAL A 87 -1.53 -3.91 -5.61
N LEU A 88 -0.67 -4.90 -5.83
CA LEU A 88 -0.54 -5.60 -7.11
C LEU A 88 -1.77 -6.43 -7.46
N PHE A 89 -2.40 -7.07 -6.46
CA PHE A 89 -3.62 -7.84 -6.66
C PHE A 89 -4.76 -6.94 -7.14
N VAL A 90 -4.97 -5.79 -6.47
CA VAL A 90 -5.99 -4.81 -6.89
C VAL A 90 -5.61 -4.14 -8.21
N ALA A 91 -4.32 -3.86 -8.42
CA ALA A 91 -3.82 -3.28 -9.67
C ALA A 91 -4.08 -4.19 -10.87
N TYR A 92 -3.97 -5.51 -10.68
CA TYR A 92 -4.19 -6.50 -11.74
C TYR A 92 -5.64 -6.52 -12.20
N ASP A 93 -6.60 -6.47 -11.27
CA ASP A 93 -8.03 -6.50 -11.58
C ASP A 93 -8.47 -5.28 -12.42
N GLY A 94 -7.94 -4.09 -12.10
CA GLY A 94 -8.25 -2.86 -12.83
C GLY A 94 -7.49 -2.66 -14.15
N LEU A 95 -6.58 -3.57 -14.55
CA LEU A 95 -5.89 -3.49 -15.85
C LEU A 95 -6.87 -3.57 -17.03
N SER A 96 -7.96 -4.32 -16.87
CA SER A 96 -8.99 -4.47 -17.89
C SER A 96 -9.67 -3.14 -18.24
N ASP A 97 -9.90 -2.28 -17.25
CA ASP A 97 -10.48 -0.94 -17.43
C ASP A 97 -9.51 0.06 -18.04
N LEU A 98 -8.21 -0.15 -17.85
CA LEU A 98 -7.18 0.67 -18.47
C LEU A 98 -7.05 0.42 -19.97
N ALA A 99 -7.42 -0.75 -20.49
CA ALA A 99 -7.35 -1.07 -21.91
C ALA A 99 -8.28 -0.20 -22.79
N LYS A 100 -9.31 0.43 -22.19
CA LYS A 100 -10.28 1.27 -22.91
C LYS A 100 -9.61 2.56 -23.46
N PRO A 101 -9.87 2.95 -24.72
CA PRO A 101 -9.11 3.97 -25.43
C PRO A 101 -9.34 5.42 -24.96
N TYR A 102 -10.42 5.70 -24.24
CA TYR A 102 -10.82 7.08 -23.87
C TYR A 102 -10.26 7.58 -22.53
N ASN A 103 -9.28 6.89 -21.95
CA ASN A 103 -8.92 7.06 -20.53
C ASN A 103 -7.42 7.34 -20.27
N LEU A 104 -6.74 8.10 -21.15
CA LEU A 104 -5.30 8.39 -20.99
C LEU A 104 -4.95 9.02 -19.62
N TRP A 105 -5.74 9.99 -19.16
CA TRP A 105 -5.58 10.61 -17.84
C TRP A 105 -5.79 9.61 -16.70
N LEU A 106 -6.83 8.76 -16.83
CA LEU A 106 -7.12 7.72 -15.85
C LEU A 106 -5.98 6.70 -15.76
N ARG A 107 -5.30 6.39 -16.87
CA ARG A 107 -4.12 5.51 -16.89
C ARG A 107 -2.94 6.10 -16.11
N TYR A 108 -2.67 7.38 -16.27
CA TYR A 108 -1.60 8.05 -15.51
C TYR A 108 -1.95 8.14 -14.02
N TRP A 109 -3.20 8.44 -13.69
CA TRP A 109 -3.68 8.44 -12.30
C TRP A 109 -3.58 7.06 -11.67
N TYR A 110 -4.02 6.03 -12.39
CA TYR A 110 -3.93 4.64 -11.94
C TYR A 110 -2.46 4.23 -11.73
N GLY A 111 -1.60 4.50 -12.71
CA GLY A 111 -0.16 4.26 -12.58
C GLY A 111 0.43 4.96 -11.36
N TYR A 112 0.10 6.24 -11.14
CA TYR A 112 0.58 6.99 -9.98
C TYR A 112 0.12 6.37 -8.65
N PHE A 113 -1.19 6.16 -8.47
CA PHE A 113 -1.70 5.70 -7.18
C PHE A 113 -1.24 4.28 -6.81
N TYR A 114 -1.14 3.36 -7.78
CA TYR A 114 -0.73 1.97 -7.50
C TYR A 114 0.79 1.76 -7.55
N LEU A 115 1.51 2.39 -8.48
CA LEU A 115 2.95 2.17 -8.66
C LEU A 115 3.78 2.91 -7.60
N CYS A 116 3.36 4.11 -7.20
CA CYS A 116 4.14 4.98 -6.32
C CYS A 116 4.31 4.40 -4.89
N PRO A 117 3.25 3.88 -4.24
CA PRO A 117 3.37 3.16 -2.97
C PRO A 117 4.27 1.92 -3.07
N VAL A 118 4.21 1.19 -4.19
CA VAL A 118 5.06 0.01 -4.43
C VAL A 118 6.54 0.41 -4.51
N ILE A 119 6.87 1.43 -5.29
CA ILE A 119 8.26 1.92 -5.41
C ILE A 119 8.80 2.35 -4.05
N VAL A 120 8.01 3.10 -3.27
CA VAL A 120 8.43 3.55 -1.94
C VAL A 120 8.56 2.38 -0.96
N ALA A 121 7.65 1.42 -1.00
CA ALA A 121 7.73 0.22 -0.17
C ALA A 121 9.00 -0.60 -0.49
N VAL A 122 9.32 -0.79 -1.78
CA VAL A 122 10.56 -1.48 -2.20
C VAL A 122 11.80 -0.74 -1.72
N TYR A 123 11.85 0.59 -1.88
CA TYR A 123 12.95 1.40 -1.38
C TYR A 123 13.16 1.22 0.13
N LEU A 124 12.07 1.23 0.91
CA LEU A 124 12.13 1.06 2.37
C LEU A 124 12.50 -0.37 2.77
N ILE A 125 12.05 -1.39 2.04
CA ILE A 125 12.49 -2.78 2.24
C ILE A 125 14.01 -2.88 2.05
N VAL A 126 14.55 -2.39 0.93
CA VAL A 126 15.99 -2.43 0.64
C VAL A 126 16.78 -1.72 1.74
N ARG A 127 16.28 -0.56 2.20
CA ARG A 127 16.90 0.17 3.31
C ARG A 127 16.88 -0.63 4.62
N ASN A 128 15.74 -1.19 5.01
CA ASN A 128 15.60 -1.97 6.24
C ASN A 128 16.51 -3.21 6.24
N LEU A 129 16.73 -3.83 5.07
CA LEU A 129 17.65 -4.96 4.90
C LEU A 129 19.11 -4.52 5.05
N LYS A 130 19.52 -3.39 4.44
CA LYS A 130 20.87 -2.83 4.61
C LYS A 130 21.17 -2.46 6.07
N ASP A 131 20.20 -1.85 6.75
CA ASP A 131 20.34 -1.48 8.16
C ASP A 131 20.53 -2.72 9.06
N ARG A 132 20.10 -3.91 8.63
CA ARG A 132 20.30 -5.17 9.34
C ARG A 132 21.72 -5.72 9.18
N GLU A 133 22.29 -5.63 7.97
CA GLU A 133 23.65 -6.12 7.67
C GLU A 133 24.74 -5.36 8.45
N ILE A 134 24.52 -4.10 8.80
CA ILE A 134 25.48 -3.29 9.57
C ILE A 134 25.57 -3.73 11.03
N VAL A 135 24.54 -4.40 11.56
CA VAL A 135 24.44 -4.78 12.98
C VAL A 135 24.98 -6.19 13.26
N THR A 136 25.18 -7.00 12.22
CA THR A 136 25.73 -8.38 12.30
C THR A 136 27.22 -8.42 11.96
#